data_AF-A0A0F9K5Q0-F1
#
_entry.id   AF-A0A0F9K5Q0-F1
#
_cell.length_a   1.000
_cell.length_b   1.000
_cell.length_c   1.000
_cell.angle_alpha   90.00
_cell.angle_beta   90.00
_cell.angle_gamma   90.00
#
_symmetry.space_group_name_H-M   'P 1'
#
loop_
_entity.id
_entity.type
_entity.pdbx_description
1 polymer ?
#
loop_
_entity_poly.entity_id
_entity_poly.type
_entity_poly.pdbx_seq_one_letter_code
_entity_poly.pdbx_strand_id
1 'polypeptide(L)'
;THHSGHLQNSWNKYGENNFVFEIIEVVVDENQLVKKEQKHINKNKSYDRKFGYNINPLATSCLGVKRSERTRARIRENHADISGKNNPMYGRKHSKKTKKILSEKKKEMYASGVKPYRLGKTFSCFKFYYNDVFVAEIRGQKQALIFCKKNKLPFQSLCKGKSLWKEWYCERNKKLS
;
A
#
# COMPACT_ATOMS: atom_id res chain seq x y z
N THR A 1 21.94 -14.55 -2.38
CA THR A 1 22.38 -13.56 -1.39
C THR A 1 21.39 -13.52 -0.25
N HIS A 2 21.80 -13.91 0.95
CA HIS A 2 20.98 -13.95 2.16
C HIS A 2 21.03 -12.61 2.92
N HIS A 3 20.00 -12.30 3.71
CA HIS A 3 19.89 -11.02 4.45
C HIS A 3 20.92 -10.92 5.59
N SER A 4 21.27 -12.04 6.23
CA SER A 4 22.41 -12.13 7.15
C SER A 4 23.68 -12.35 6.34
N GLY A 5 24.45 -11.29 6.14
CA GLY A 5 25.77 -11.36 5.50
C GLY A 5 26.75 -12.25 6.27
N HIS A 6 26.61 -12.34 7.60
CA HIS A 6 27.45 -13.23 8.40
C HIS A 6 27.19 -14.70 8.09
N LEU A 7 25.91 -15.10 8.04
CA LEU A 7 25.53 -16.46 7.64
C LEU A 7 25.94 -16.74 6.20
N GLN A 8 25.70 -15.82 5.27
CA GLN A 8 26.08 -15.99 3.86
C GLN A 8 27.58 -16.23 3.70
N ASN A 9 28.41 -15.46 4.40
CA ASN A 9 29.87 -15.62 4.33
C ASN A 9 30.32 -16.95 4.93
N SER A 10 29.72 -17.37 6.06
CA SER A 10 30.01 -18.66 6.67
C SER A 10 29.61 -19.81 5.75
N TRP A 11 28.42 -19.74 5.16
CA TRP A 11 27.94 -20.70 4.17
C TRP A 11 28.87 -20.79 2.96
N ASN A 12 29.27 -19.65 2.38
CA ASN A 12 30.17 -19.63 1.23
C ASN A 12 31.56 -20.20 1.55
N LYS A 13 32.03 -20.02 2.78
CA LYS A 13 33.36 -20.45 3.21
C LYS A 13 33.42 -21.93 3.57
N TYR A 14 32.41 -22.43 4.28
CA TYR A 14 32.43 -23.78 4.85
C TYR A 14 31.51 -24.76 4.10
N GLY A 15 30.58 -24.27 3.29
CA GLY A 15 29.69 -25.10 2.48
C GLY A 15 28.54 -25.73 3.25
N GLU A 16 27.57 -26.26 2.51
CA GLU A 16 26.30 -26.81 3.01
C GLU A 16 26.47 -27.94 4.02
N ASN A 17 27.44 -28.83 3.82
CA ASN A 17 27.68 -29.99 4.68
C ASN A 17 28.06 -29.61 6.13
N ASN A 18 28.42 -28.35 6.38
CA ASN A 18 28.71 -27.84 7.72
C ASN A 18 27.49 -27.19 8.40
N PHE A 19 26.31 -27.25 7.77
CA PHE A 19 25.05 -26.71 8.30
C PHE A 19 23.97 -27.78 8.29
N VAL A 20 23.12 -27.76 9.32
CA VAL A 20 21.94 -28.62 9.42
C VAL A 20 20.72 -27.73 9.63
N PHE A 21 19.63 -28.01 8.90
CA PHE A 21 18.35 -27.36 9.08
C PHE A 21 17.40 -28.34 9.77
N GLU A 22 17.01 -28.01 11.00
CA GLU A 22 16.12 -28.82 11.82
C GLU A 22 15.06 -27.96 12.50
N ILE A 23 13.91 -28.58 12.80
CA ILE A 23 12.83 -27.92 13.53
C ILE A 23 13.14 -28.02 15.02
N ILE A 24 13.33 -26.87 15.66
CA ILE A 24 13.70 -26.80 17.09
C ILE A 24 12.47 -26.99 18.00
N GLU A 25 11.31 -26.44 17.62
CA GLU A 25 10.08 -26.51 18.40
C GLU A 25 8.86 -26.35 17.49
N VAL A 26 7.88 -27.26 17.59
CA VAL A 26 6.57 -27.12 16.93
C VAL A 26 5.62 -26.43 17.90
N VAL A 27 5.08 -25.28 17.49
CA VAL A 27 4.16 -24.47 18.30
C VAL A 27 2.79 -24.47 17.63
N VAL A 28 1.75 -24.86 18.37
CA VAL A 28 0.38 -24.94 17.84
C VAL A 28 -0.31 -23.57 17.82
N ASP A 29 -0.09 -22.75 18.86
CA ASP A 29 -0.66 -21.39 18.95
C ASP A 29 0.29 -20.35 18.32
N GLU A 30 -0.13 -19.76 17.20
CA GLU A 30 0.62 -18.75 16.46
C GLU A 30 0.99 -17.54 17.33
N ASN A 31 0.15 -17.19 18.32
CA ASN A 31 0.39 -16.06 19.20
C ASN A 31 1.59 -16.25 20.12
N GLN A 32 2.08 -17.49 20.29
CA GLN A 32 3.26 -17.79 21.11
C GLN A 32 4.58 -17.75 20.33
N LEU A 33 4.55 -17.69 18.99
CA LEU A 33 5.74 -17.85 18.15
C LEU A 33 6.84 -16.84 18.51
N VAL A 34 6.50 -15.55 18.61
CA VAL A 34 7.47 -14.49 18.94
C VAL A 34 8.12 -14.72 20.31
N LYS A 35 7.34 -15.15 21.30
CA LYS A 35 7.83 -15.42 22.66
C LYS A 35 8.77 -16.62 22.66
N LYS A 36 8.44 -17.68 21.92
CA LYS A 36 9.27 -18.89 21.80
C LYS A 36 10.54 -18.62 21.02
N GLU A 37 10.46 -17.88 19.91
CA GLU A 37 11.62 -17.43 19.13
C GLU A 37 12.57 -16.61 20.00
N GLN A 38 12.07 -15.61 20.73
CA GLN A 38 12.89 -14.80 21.63
C GLN A 38 13.58 -15.65 22.71
N LYS A 39 12.89 -16.67 23.25
CA LYS A 39 13.45 -17.60 24.23
C LYS A 39 14.64 -18.37 23.64
N HIS A 40 14.53 -18.88 22.41
CA HIS A 40 15.63 -19.59 21.75
C HIS A 40 16.78 -18.66 21.39
N ILE A 41 16.49 -17.46 20.89
CA ILE A 41 17.51 -16.44 20.60
C ILE A 41 18.33 -16.10 21.85
N ASN A 42 17.65 -15.88 22.98
CA ASN A 42 18.30 -15.57 24.25
C ASN A 42 19.10 -16.74 24.81
N LYS A 43 18.51 -17.95 24.80
CA LYS A 43 19.14 -19.17 25.31
C LYS A 43 20.44 -19.48 24.58
N ASN A 44 20.42 -19.38 23.25
CA ASN A 44 21.55 -19.72 22.40
C ASN A 44 22.49 -18.54 22.14
N LYS A 45 22.12 -17.33 22.59
CA LYS A 45 22.80 -16.07 22.27
C LYS A 45 23.04 -15.92 20.77
N SER A 46 22.09 -16.35 19.95
CA SER A 46 22.29 -16.47 18.50
C SER A 46 22.50 -15.12 17.80
N TYR A 47 22.21 -14.01 18.50
CA TYR A 47 22.46 -12.63 18.05
C TYR A 47 23.89 -12.14 18.27
N ASP A 48 24.64 -12.81 19.15
CA ASP A 48 26.05 -12.49 19.38
C ASP A 48 26.86 -13.17 18.27
N ARG A 49 27.64 -12.37 17.55
CA ARG A 49 28.44 -12.83 16.40
C ARG A 49 29.48 -13.89 16.77
N LYS A 50 29.83 -14.03 18.06
CA LYS A 50 30.71 -15.09 18.55
C LYS A 50 29.99 -16.44 18.61
N PHE A 51 28.67 -16.44 18.78
CA PHE A 51 27.88 -17.64 19.09
C PHE A 51 26.81 -17.96 18.03
N GLY A 52 26.42 -17.03 17.17
CA GLY A 52 25.40 -17.29 16.14
C GLY A 52 25.29 -16.24 15.03
N TYR A 53 24.21 -16.35 14.26
CA TYR A 53 24.02 -15.67 12.98
C TYR A 53 22.84 -14.70 12.93
N ASN A 54 22.01 -14.61 13.97
CA ASN A 54 20.91 -13.67 14.03
C ASN A 54 21.46 -12.24 14.09
N ILE A 55 20.83 -11.32 13.36
CA ILE A 55 21.27 -9.92 13.31
C ILE A 55 20.67 -9.10 14.44
N ASN A 56 19.44 -9.44 14.84
CA ASN A 56 18.69 -8.72 15.85
C ASN A 56 18.64 -9.55 17.14
N PRO A 57 18.99 -9.00 18.32
CA PRO A 57 18.77 -9.66 19.60
C PRO A 57 17.29 -9.88 19.92
N LEU A 58 16.38 -9.12 19.28
CA LEU A 58 14.95 -9.25 19.47
C LEU A 58 14.30 -10.00 18.30
N ALA A 59 13.35 -10.90 18.60
CA ALA A 59 12.46 -11.61 17.67
C ALA A 59 11.41 -10.66 17.07
N THR A 60 11.86 -9.53 16.54
CA THR A 60 11.03 -8.45 16.03
C THR A 60 11.40 -8.12 14.60
N SER A 61 10.39 -7.72 13.83
CA SER A 61 10.61 -7.24 12.47
C SER A 61 10.90 -5.74 12.45
N CYS A 62 11.51 -5.28 11.36
CA CYS A 62 11.62 -3.84 11.08
C CYS A 62 10.29 -3.20 10.62
N LEU A 63 9.18 -3.95 10.58
CA LEU A 63 7.90 -3.46 10.09
C LEU A 63 7.37 -2.37 11.02
N GLY A 64 6.99 -1.21 10.46
CA GLY A 64 6.52 -0.05 11.23
C GLY A 64 7.62 0.80 11.88
N VAL A 65 8.89 0.36 11.89
CA VAL A 65 10.00 1.13 12.45
C VAL A 65 10.34 2.32 11.55
N LYS A 66 10.05 3.53 12.02
CA LYS A 66 10.43 4.78 11.35
C LYS A 66 11.96 4.94 11.37
N ARG A 67 12.56 5.18 10.20
CA ARG A 67 14.00 5.47 10.10
C ARG A 67 14.31 6.85 10.69
N SER A 68 15.49 6.99 11.31
CA SER A 68 15.97 8.28 11.81
C SER A 68 16.10 9.30 10.67
N GLU A 69 16.02 10.59 10.99
CA GLU A 69 16.17 11.66 10.01
C GLU A 69 17.52 11.60 9.29
N ARG A 70 18.60 11.35 10.03
CA ARG A 70 19.94 11.14 9.46
C ARG A 70 19.96 10.03 8.41
N THR A 71 19.34 8.88 8.68
CA THR A 71 19.28 7.78 7.72
C THR A 71 18.41 8.14 6.51
N ARG A 72 17.29 8.83 6.71
CA ARG A 72 16.42 9.30 5.62
C ARG A 72 17.15 10.31 4.73
N ALA A 73 17.92 11.22 5.32
CA ALA A 73 18.73 12.20 4.58
C ALA A 73 19.79 11.50 3.72
N ARG A 74 20.55 10.55 4.30
CA ARG A 74 21.55 9.77 3.55
C ARG A 74 20.93 9.00 2.38
N ILE A 75 19.76 8.39 2.58
CA ILE A 75 19.05 7.71 1.49
C ILE A 75 18.67 8.69 0.39
N ARG A 76 18.15 9.88 0.73
CA ARG A 76 17.80 10.91 -0.24
C ARG A 76 19.01 11.40 -1.03
N GLU A 77 20.12 11.66 -0.35
CA GLU A 77 21.37 12.12 -0.96
C GLU A 77 21.95 11.13 -1.97
N ASN A 78 21.83 9.82 -1.69
CA ASN A 78 22.33 8.77 -2.57
C ASN A 78 21.30 8.27 -3.60
N HIS A 79 20.05 8.75 -3.54
CA HIS A 79 19.01 8.30 -4.46
C HIS A 79 19.18 9.02 -5.80
N ALA A 80 19.47 8.26 -6.86
CA ALA A 80 19.58 8.82 -8.20
C ALA A 80 18.30 9.57 -8.60
N ASP A 81 18.45 10.76 -9.17
CA ASP A 81 17.32 11.44 -9.77
C ASP A 81 16.93 10.70 -11.07
N ILE A 82 15.73 10.11 -11.06
CA ILE A 82 15.15 9.40 -12.20
C ILE A 82 13.87 10.10 -12.70
N SER A 83 13.72 11.39 -12.40
CA SER A 83 12.59 12.21 -12.85
C SER A 83 12.79 12.73 -14.27
N GLY A 84 11.67 13.02 -14.96
CA GLY A 84 11.70 13.62 -16.30
C GLY A 84 12.64 12.90 -17.27
N LYS A 85 13.59 13.64 -17.84
CA LYS A 85 14.59 13.16 -18.81
C LYS A 85 15.61 12.18 -18.21
N ASN A 86 15.82 12.21 -16.90
CA ASN A 86 16.76 11.31 -16.21
C ASN A 86 16.19 9.90 -16.04
N ASN A 87 14.89 9.70 -16.28
CA ASN A 87 14.30 8.39 -16.29
C ASN A 87 14.89 7.55 -17.46
N PRO A 88 15.41 6.33 -17.22
CA PRO A 88 15.95 5.48 -18.28
C PRO A 88 14.93 5.12 -19.38
N MET A 89 13.64 5.24 -19.07
CA MET A 89 12.54 5.01 -19.99
C MET A 89 11.95 6.29 -20.59
N TYR A 90 12.55 7.47 -20.33
CA TYR A 90 12.10 8.73 -20.91
C TYR A 90 12.16 8.67 -22.45
N GLY A 91 11.09 9.13 -23.09
CA GLY A 91 10.95 9.10 -24.56
C GLY A 91 10.75 7.72 -25.19
N ARG A 92 10.89 6.62 -24.43
CA ARG A 92 10.71 5.26 -24.94
C ARG A 92 9.23 4.86 -24.93
N LYS A 93 8.80 4.12 -25.96
CA LYS A 93 7.44 3.55 -26.04
C LYS A 93 7.51 2.03 -25.87
N HIS A 94 6.56 1.47 -25.12
CA HIS A 94 6.42 0.01 -25.04
C HIS A 94 6.10 -0.61 -26.39
N SER A 95 6.65 -1.80 -26.63
CA SER A 95 6.35 -2.62 -27.81
C SER A 95 4.85 -3.00 -27.86
N LYS A 96 4.33 -3.30 -29.05
CA LYS A 96 2.95 -3.79 -29.22
C LYS A 96 2.71 -5.05 -28.38
N LYS A 97 3.68 -5.97 -28.35
CA LYS A 97 3.64 -7.19 -27.53
C LYS A 97 3.48 -6.88 -26.04
N THR A 98 4.32 -5.99 -25.50
CA THR A 98 4.26 -5.58 -24.09
C THR A 98 2.92 -4.93 -23.75
N LYS A 99 2.40 -4.06 -24.64
CA LYS A 99 1.08 -3.44 -24.45
C LYS A 99 -0.05 -4.49 -24.41
N LYS A 100 0.03 -5.54 -25.23
CA LYS A 100 -0.94 -6.63 -25.24
C LYS A 100 -0.92 -7.40 -23.92
N ILE A 101 0.27 -7.79 -23.43
CA ILE A 101 0.44 -8.48 -22.14
C ILE A 101 -0.14 -7.65 -20.98
N LEU A 102 0.16 -6.35 -20.94
CA LEU A 102 -0.38 -5.45 -19.90
C LEU A 102 -1.91 -5.36 -19.94
N SER A 103 -2.50 -5.37 -21.15
CA SER A 103 -3.94 -5.35 -21.35
C SER A 103 -4.61 -6.63 -20.86
N GLU A 104 -4.04 -7.79 -21.20
CA GLU A 104 -4.55 -9.10 -20.80
C GLU A 104 -4.52 -9.28 -19.27
N LYS A 105 -3.38 -8.99 -18.62
CA LYS A 105 -3.27 -9.04 -17.15
C LYS A 105 -4.29 -8.14 -16.45
N LYS A 106 -4.56 -6.96 -17.03
CA LYS A 106 -5.57 -6.05 -16.50
C LYS A 106 -6.97 -6.65 -16.59
N LYS A 107 -7.32 -7.29 -17.71
CA LYS A 107 -8.62 -7.96 -17.88
C LYS A 107 -8.78 -9.12 -16.92
N GLU A 108 -7.74 -9.94 -16.76
CA GLU A 108 -7.71 -11.07 -15.83
C GLU A 108 -7.97 -10.62 -14.39
N MET A 109 -7.28 -9.57 -13.93
CA MET A 109 -7.51 -8.98 -12.61
C MET A 109 -8.97 -8.52 -12.41
N TYR A 110 -9.61 -7.96 -13.43
CA TYR A 110 -11.03 -7.59 -13.34
C TYR A 110 -11.94 -8.83 -13.33
N ALA A 111 -11.61 -9.86 -14.10
CA ALA A 111 -12.36 -11.11 -14.15
C ALA A 111 -12.29 -11.88 -12.82
N SER A 112 -11.17 -11.81 -12.08
CA SER A 112 -11.02 -12.39 -10.74
C SER A 112 -11.77 -11.62 -9.64
N GLY A 113 -12.52 -10.57 -9.98
CA GLY A 113 -13.28 -9.77 -9.02
C GLY A 113 -12.44 -8.77 -8.21
N VAL A 114 -11.11 -8.81 -8.34
CA VAL A 114 -10.20 -7.86 -7.70
C VAL A 114 -10.31 -6.50 -8.39
N LYS A 115 -11.08 -5.59 -7.80
CA LYS A 115 -11.12 -4.21 -8.25
C LYS A 115 -9.90 -3.48 -7.66
N PRO A 116 -9.06 -2.82 -8.47
CA PRO A 116 -7.96 -2.04 -7.94
C PRO A 116 -8.55 -0.96 -7.03
N TYR A 117 -8.13 -0.96 -5.76
CA TYR A 117 -8.46 0.09 -4.81
C TYR A 117 -7.96 1.42 -5.39
N ARG A 118 -8.88 2.30 -5.79
CA ARG A 118 -8.51 3.60 -6.36
C ARG A 118 -8.10 4.54 -5.22
N LEU A 119 -6.94 4.28 -4.63
CA LEU A 119 -6.31 5.18 -3.67
C LEU A 119 -6.19 6.57 -4.32
N GLY A 120 -6.82 7.59 -3.73
CA GLY A 120 -6.77 8.96 -4.24
C GLY A 120 -7.89 9.41 -5.18
N LYS A 121 -8.96 8.64 -5.42
CA LYS A 121 -10.19 9.26 -5.97
C LYS A 121 -10.93 10.01 -4.87
N THR A 122 -10.72 11.33 -4.81
CA THR A 122 -11.59 12.26 -4.10
C THR A 122 -13.01 12.12 -4.65
N PHE A 123 -13.89 11.44 -3.92
CA PHE A 123 -15.31 11.46 -4.25
C PHE A 123 -15.84 12.85 -3.90
N SER A 124 -16.34 13.59 -4.90
CA SER A 124 -17.07 14.84 -4.64
C SER A 124 -18.19 14.55 -3.64
N CYS A 125 -18.29 15.33 -2.57
CA CYS A 125 -19.40 15.21 -1.63
C CYS A 125 -20.51 16.19 -2.04
N PHE A 126 -21.76 15.71 -1.98
CA PHE A 126 -22.96 16.47 -2.32
C PHE A 126 -23.90 16.45 -1.13
N LYS A 127 -24.15 17.60 -0.52
CA LYS A 127 -25.17 17.78 0.51
C LYS A 127 -26.42 18.37 -0.14
N PHE A 128 -27.57 17.74 0.07
CA PHE A 128 -28.85 18.17 -0.48
C PHE A 128 -29.72 18.73 0.62
N TYR A 129 -30.39 19.84 0.31
CA TYR A 129 -31.29 20.54 1.20
C TYR A 129 -32.61 20.79 0.49
N TYR A 130 -33.71 20.77 1.24
CA TYR A 130 -35.04 21.13 0.77
C TYR A 130 -35.67 22.06 1.81
N ASN A 131 -36.10 23.25 1.41
CA ASN A 131 -36.59 24.29 2.35
C ASN A 131 -35.61 24.54 3.50
N ASP A 132 -34.31 24.67 3.16
CA ASP A 132 -33.20 24.84 4.11
C ASP A 132 -33.02 23.70 5.13
N VAL A 133 -33.79 22.62 5.01
CA VAL A 133 -33.63 21.41 5.82
C VAL A 133 -32.69 20.44 5.12
N PHE A 134 -31.69 19.94 5.86
CA PHE A 134 -30.78 18.92 5.35
C PHE A 134 -31.51 17.61 5.07
N VAL A 135 -31.33 17.06 3.86
CA VAL A 135 -31.98 15.82 3.42
C VAL A 135 -30.98 14.67 3.35
N ALA A 136 -29.84 14.87 2.69
CA ALA A 136 -28.90 13.78 2.44
C ALA A 136 -27.48 14.28 2.13
N GLU A 137 -26.48 13.50 2.57
CA GLU A 137 -25.09 13.64 2.14
C GLU A 137 -24.69 12.44 1.28
N ILE A 138 -24.21 12.69 0.07
CA ILE A 138 -23.91 11.66 -0.93
C ILE A 138 -22.49 11.80 -1.45
N ARG A 139 -21.75 10.68 -1.43
CA ARG A 139 -20.35 10.65 -1.86
C ARG A 139 -20.20 10.14 -3.29
N GLY A 140 -19.77 11.02 -4.17
CA GLY A 140 -19.41 10.69 -5.54
C GLY A 140 -20.52 11.00 -6.55
N GLN A 141 -20.10 11.46 -7.73
CA GLN A 141 -21.00 11.97 -8.77
C GLN A 141 -22.03 10.94 -9.25
N LYS A 142 -21.63 9.65 -9.36
CA LYS A 142 -22.54 8.60 -9.83
C LYS A 142 -23.70 8.38 -8.85
N GLN A 143 -23.41 8.36 -7.55
CA GLN A 143 -24.43 8.17 -6.51
C GLN A 143 -25.34 9.40 -6.41
N ALA A 144 -24.78 10.60 -6.47
CA ALA A 144 -25.57 11.84 -6.47
C ALA A 144 -26.49 11.95 -7.70
N LEU A 145 -26.03 11.54 -8.89
CA LEU A 145 -26.87 11.49 -10.08
C LEU A 145 -28.05 10.52 -9.91
N ILE A 146 -27.84 9.35 -9.28
CA ILE A 146 -28.91 8.39 -8.99
C ILE A 146 -29.93 8.99 -8.02
N PHE A 147 -29.46 9.67 -6.97
CA PHE A 147 -30.35 10.36 -6.03
C PHE A 147 -31.18 11.45 -6.69
N CYS A 148 -30.57 12.30 -7.51
CA CYS A 148 -31.28 13.32 -8.26
C CYS A 148 -32.35 12.69 -9.18
N LYS A 149 -32.01 11.62 -9.90
CA LYS A 149 -32.98 10.90 -10.76
C LYS A 149 -34.17 10.36 -9.97
N LYS A 150 -33.93 9.74 -8.81
CA LYS A 150 -35.00 9.21 -7.94
C LYS A 150 -35.94 10.31 -7.43
N ASN A 151 -35.40 11.49 -7.12
CA ASN A 151 -36.16 12.63 -6.60
C ASN A 151 -36.62 13.60 -7.71
N LYS A 152 -36.51 13.22 -9.00
CA LYS A 152 -36.85 14.08 -10.15
C LYS A 152 -36.16 15.46 -10.13
N LEU A 153 -34.93 15.51 -9.63
CA LEU A 153 -34.09 16.72 -9.55
C LEU A 153 -33.11 16.81 -10.74
N PRO A 154 -32.84 18.00 -11.28
CA PRO A 154 -31.90 18.18 -12.39
C PRO A 154 -30.45 18.27 -11.86
N PHE A 155 -29.73 17.14 -11.86
CA PHE A 155 -28.36 17.07 -11.32
C PHE A 155 -27.39 18.11 -11.90
N GLN A 156 -27.47 18.40 -13.20
CA GLN A 156 -26.51 19.30 -13.86
C GLN A 156 -26.67 20.74 -13.38
N SER A 157 -27.89 21.28 -13.31
CA SER A 157 -28.14 22.64 -12.82
C SER A 157 -28.01 22.71 -11.30
N LEU A 158 -28.65 21.78 -10.57
CA LEU A 158 -28.68 21.78 -9.10
C LEU A 158 -27.30 21.55 -8.47
N CYS A 159 -26.58 20.51 -8.90
CA CYS A 159 -25.34 20.08 -8.22
C CYS A 159 -24.04 20.57 -8.89
N LYS A 160 -24.08 21.01 -10.16
CA LYS A 160 -22.91 21.59 -10.83
C LYS A 160 -23.08 23.08 -11.13
N GLY A 161 -24.28 23.54 -11.44
CA GLY A 161 -24.61 24.95 -11.67
C GLY A 161 -24.90 25.75 -10.40
N LYS A 162 -25.02 25.10 -9.23
CA LYS A 162 -25.36 25.72 -7.93
C LYS A 162 -26.68 26.53 -7.98
N SER A 163 -27.67 26.06 -8.75
CA SER A 163 -28.98 26.72 -8.86
C SER A 163 -29.96 26.14 -7.84
N LEU A 164 -30.83 26.98 -7.27
CA LEU A 164 -32.02 26.54 -6.55
C LEU A 164 -33.01 25.89 -7.54
N TRP A 165 -33.66 24.79 -7.16
CA TRP A 165 -34.68 24.12 -7.97
C TRP A 165 -35.84 23.67 -7.12
N LYS A 166 -37.01 24.34 -7.23
CA LYS A 166 -38.20 24.02 -6.43
C LYS A 166 -37.84 23.85 -4.94
N GLU A 167 -37.18 24.87 -4.37
CA GLU A 167 -36.71 24.90 -2.97
C GLU A 167 -35.59 23.90 -2.61
N TRP A 168 -35.13 23.10 -3.57
CA TRP A 168 -33.92 22.30 -3.40
C TRP A 168 -32.67 23.12 -3.71
N TYR A 169 -31.63 22.93 -2.92
CA TYR A 169 -30.27 23.31 -3.30
C TYR A 169 -29.27 22.24 -2.91
N CYS A 170 -28.09 22.29 -3.54
CA CYS A 170 -27.04 21.32 -3.31
C CYS A 170 -25.69 22.00 -3.10
N GLU A 171 -25.06 21.71 -1.97
CA GLU A 171 -23.69 22.09 -1.70
C GLU A 171 -22.74 20.98 -2.17
N ARG A 172 -21.81 21.35 -3.05
CA ARG A 172 -20.81 20.43 -3.58
C ARG A 172 -19.43 20.76 -3.05
N ASN A 173 -18.89 19.88 -2.22
CA ASN A 173 -17.50 19.94 -1.78
C ASN A 173 -16.62 19.08 -2.68
N LYS A 174 -15.78 19.75 -3.49
CA LYS A 174 -14.64 19.13 -4.15
C LYS A 174 -13.47 19.26 -3.19
N LYS A 175 -13.03 18.17 -2.54
CA LYS A 175 -11.73 18.21 -1.86
C LYS A 175 -10.67 18.40 -2.95
N LEU A 176 -9.91 19.50 -2.89
CA LEU A 176 -8.77 19.77 -3.77
C LEU A 176 -7.82 18.57 -3.70
N SER A 177 -7.39 18.11 -4.87
CA SER A 177 -6.42 17.04 -5.06
C SER A 177 -5.07 17.40 -4.46
#